data_AF-A0A952NST1-F1
#
_entry.id   AF-A0A952NST1-F1
#
_cell.length_a   1.000
_cell.length_b   1.000
_cell.length_c   1.000
_cell.angle_alpha   90.00
_cell.angle_beta   90.00
_cell.angle_gamma   90.00
#
_symmetry.space_group_name_H-M   'P 1'
#
loop_
_entity.id
_entity.type
_entity.pdbx_description
1 polymer ?
#
loop_
_entity_poly.entity_id
_entity_poly.type
_entity_poly.pdbx_seq_one_letter_code
_entity_poly.pdbx_strand_id
1 'polypeptide(L)'
;MNLPALTIFFANCALYFFIGHSLRQKRLADAEDARGWRAFLFWWYGMAANTGLNGLAVLAMGLGISWLPLLVALNALAALAAAPALWGLLSYLLYIFRGNHTASRWLGRFYVLFGIFLLVSIYLLHPVGASMGTWEMTLQYANVPSGLFGLLYGVLLILLLSLPPILASIGMFTLFFRVRERSARFRALLVPLGFFLLFGLAYFIPLILLLLGTNLNTVTWWPLAIRLIGLAALVLIYIAYFPPRAVQRLLRVHSILV
;
A
#
# COMPACT_ATOMS: atom_id res chain seq x y z
N MET A 1 -12.91 -0.55 -23.45
CA MET A 1 -11.59 -0.56 -22.77
C MET A 1 -11.41 0.71 -21.96
N ASN A 2 -11.00 0.62 -20.69
CA ASN A 2 -10.93 1.77 -19.78
C ASN A 2 -9.50 2.33 -19.70
N LEU A 3 -9.12 3.12 -20.69
CA LEU A 3 -7.78 3.70 -20.81
C LEU A 3 -7.33 4.49 -19.56
N PRO A 4 -8.17 5.36 -18.96
CA PRO A 4 -7.77 6.10 -17.76
C PRO A 4 -7.37 5.19 -16.58
N ALA A 5 -8.13 4.12 -16.34
CA ALA A 5 -7.82 3.18 -15.27
C ALA A 5 -6.46 2.50 -15.48
N LEU A 6 -6.21 2.01 -16.70
CA LEU A 6 -4.95 1.36 -17.07
C LEU A 6 -3.76 2.30 -16.91
N THR A 7 -3.86 3.53 -17.42
CA THR A 7 -2.80 4.54 -17.30
C THR A 7 -2.45 4.77 -15.83
N ILE A 8 -3.43 4.86 -14.93
CA ILE A 8 -3.15 5.07 -13.51
C ILE A 8 -2.50 3.85 -12.86
N PHE A 9 -2.96 2.62 -13.15
CA PHE A 9 -2.33 1.41 -12.61
C PHE A 9 -0.85 1.30 -13.03
N PHE A 10 -0.56 1.48 -14.32
CA PHE A 10 0.81 1.37 -14.79
C PHE A 10 1.68 2.56 -14.37
N ALA A 11 1.12 3.77 -14.28
CA ALA A 11 1.82 4.92 -13.71
C ALA A 11 2.18 4.70 -12.24
N ASN A 12 1.25 4.20 -11.42
CA ASN A 12 1.51 3.86 -10.02
C ASN A 12 2.55 2.72 -9.90
N CYS A 13 2.40 1.66 -10.69
CA CYS A 13 3.37 0.56 -10.73
C CYS A 13 4.78 1.06 -11.05
N ALA A 14 4.92 1.86 -12.12
CA ALA A 14 6.18 2.47 -12.51
C ALA A 14 6.74 3.38 -11.41
N LEU A 15 5.89 4.17 -10.75
CA LEU A 15 6.30 5.04 -9.65
C LEU A 15 6.79 4.25 -8.43
N TYR A 16 6.06 3.21 -8.00
CA TYR A 16 6.50 2.32 -6.92
C TYR A 16 7.85 1.67 -7.24
N PHE A 17 7.99 1.14 -8.46
CA PHE A 17 9.24 0.54 -8.92
C PHE A 17 10.39 1.55 -8.96
N PHE A 18 10.15 2.73 -9.53
CA PHE A 18 11.13 3.80 -9.64
C PHE A 18 11.61 4.29 -8.27
N ILE A 19 10.70 4.49 -7.32
CA ILE A 19 11.05 4.87 -5.94
C ILE A 19 11.90 3.77 -5.31
N GLY A 20 11.47 2.50 -5.39
CA GLY A 20 12.24 1.36 -4.88
C GLY A 20 13.64 1.26 -5.51
N HIS A 21 13.74 1.47 -6.82
CA HIS A 21 15.01 1.46 -7.54
C HIS A 21 15.94 2.59 -7.11
N SER A 22 15.40 3.81 -7.00
CA SER A 22 16.16 5.00 -6.57
C SER A 22 16.67 4.84 -5.13
N LEU A 23 15.83 4.32 -4.23
CA LEU A 23 16.20 4.09 -2.83
C LEU A 23 17.25 2.97 -2.67
N ARG A 24 17.30 2.00 -3.59
CA ARG A 24 18.29 0.91 -3.55
C ARG A 24 19.73 1.41 -3.69
N GLN A 25 19.94 2.59 -4.28
CA GLN A 25 21.28 3.17 -4.48
C GLN A 25 21.92 3.64 -3.17
N LYS A 26 21.14 3.82 -2.10
CA LYS A 26 21.65 4.23 -0.79
C LYS A 26 22.55 3.15 -0.18
N ARG A 27 23.79 3.52 0.15
CA ARG A 27 24.73 2.68 0.89
C ARG A 27 24.57 2.91 2.39
N LEU A 28 24.60 1.83 3.16
CA LEU A 28 24.48 1.86 4.61
C LEU A 28 25.69 1.13 5.20
N ALA A 29 26.35 1.76 6.18
CA ALA A 29 27.55 1.21 6.80
C ALA A 29 27.22 0.08 7.78
N ASP A 30 26.11 0.21 8.51
CA ASP A 30 25.65 -0.80 9.48
C ASP A 30 24.79 -1.88 8.82
N ALA A 31 25.04 -3.14 9.19
CA ALA A 31 24.30 -4.30 8.73
C ALA A 31 22.84 -4.30 9.22
N GLU A 32 22.57 -3.77 10.41
CA GLU A 32 21.19 -3.68 10.95
C GLU A 32 20.37 -2.64 10.18
N ASP A 33 20.95 -1.48 9.90
CA ASP A 33 20.38 -0.46 9.02
C ASP A 33 20.10 -1.04 7.63
N ALA A 34 21.08 -1.75 7.06
CA ALA A 34 20.93 -2.39 5.75
C ALA A 34 19.80 -3.43 5.72
N ARG A 35 19.55 -4.13 6.83
CA ARG A 35 18.42 -5.06 6.95
C ARG A 35 17.08 -4.33 6.97
N GLY A 36 16.95 -3.28 7.79
CA GLY A 36 15.74 -2.45 7.83
C GLY A 36 15.45 -1.82 6.48
N TRP A 37 16.48 -1.32 5.80
CA TRP A 37 16.37 -0.73 4.47
C TRP A 37 15.93 -1.74 3.42
N ARG A 38 16.45 -2.97 3.44
CA ARG A 38 15.98 -4.03 2.52
C ARG A 38 14.50 -4.34 2.73
N ALA A 39 14.03 -4.39 3.98
CA ALA A 39 12.60 -4.56 4.26
C ALA A 39 11.77 -3.42 3.66
N PHE A 40 12.27 -2.17 3.72
CA PHE A 40 11.63 -1.04 3.07
C PHE A 40 11.60 -1.17 1.54
N LEU A 41 12.66 -1.68 0.92
CA LEU A 41 12.68 -1.95 -0.52
C LEU A 41 11.68 -3.03 -0.92
N PHE A 42 11.50 -4.06 -0.09
CA PHE A 42 10.46 -5.09 -0.30
C PHE A 42 9.06 -4.50 -0.36
N TRP A 43 8.76 -3.47 0.43
CA TRP A 43 7.49 -2.74 0.34
C TRP A 43 7.29 -2.12 -1.05
N TRP A 44 8.27 -1.36 -1.54
CA TRP A 44 8.18 -0.68 -2.84
C TRP A 44 8.01 -1.66 -4.00
N TYR A 45 8.82 -2.71 -4.06
CA TYR A 45 8.71 -3.70 -5.13
C TYR A 45 7.46 -4.57 -5.00
N GLY A 46 7.06 -4.92 -3.78
CA GLY A 46 5.83 -5.67 -3.54
C GLY A 46 4.58 -4.89 -3.96
N MET A 47 4.54 -3.57 -3.72
CA MET A 47 3.46 -2.71 -4.22
C MET A 47 3.49 -2.49 -5.72
N ALA A 48 4.68 -2.39 -6.32
CA ALA A 48 4.80 -2.36 -7.78
C ALA A 48 4.22 -3.65 -8.38
N ALA A 49 4.59 -4.81 -7.85
CA ALA A 49 4.08 -6.11 -8.29
C ALA A 49 2.55 -6.21 -8.07
N ASN A 50 2.05 -5.90 -6.87
CA ASN A 50 0.61 -5.90 -6.58
C ASN A 50 -0.17 -4.98 -7.54
N THR A 51 0.29 -3.75 -7.74
CA THR A 51 -0.35 -2.77 -8.62
C THR A 51 -0.30 -3.21 -10.08
N GLY A 52 0.85 -3.73 -10.53
CA GLY A 52 1.04 -4.24 -11.88
C GLY A 52 0.15 -5.44 -12.19
N LEU A 53 0.04 -6.40 -11.26
CA LEU A 53 -0.83 -7.58 -11.42
C LEU A 53 -2.31 -7.19 -11.51
N ASN A 54 -2.76 -6.22 -10.71
CA ASN A 54 -4.11 -5.67 -10.83
C ASN A 54 -4.31 -4.95 -12.18
N GLY A 55 -3.32 -4.17 -12.63
CA GLY A 55 -3.33 -3.54 -13.96
C GLY A 55 -3.41 -4.55 -15.11
N LEU A 56 -2.69 -5.68 -15.02
CA LEU A 56 -2.76 -6.77 -15.99
C LEU A 56 -4.14 -7.43 -16.01
N ALA A 57 -4.78 -7.60 -14.85
CA ALA A 57 -6.15 -8.12 -14.75
C ALA A 57 -7.16 -7.19 -15.45
N VAL A 58 -7.05 -5.89 -15.22
CA VAL A 58 -7.87 -4.86 -15.90
C VAL A 58 -7.60 -4.84 -17.41
N LEU A 59 -6.34 -5.01 -17.82
CA LEU A 59 -5.96 -5.07 -19.24
C LEU A 59 -6.55 -6.29 -19.92
N ALA A 60 -6.42 -7.47 -19.30
CA ALA A 60 -6.96 -8.72 -19.83
C ALA A 60 -8.47 -8.62 -20.07
N MET A 61 -9.24 -8.17 -19.07
CA MET A 61 -10.68 -7.94 -19.24
C MET A 61 -10.97 -6.87 -20.29
N GLY A 62 -10.17 -5.80 -20.34
CA GLY A 62 -10.29 -4.73 -21.34
C GLY A 62 -10.09 -5.19 -22.78
N LEU A 63 -9.33 -6.27 -22.99
CA LEU A 63 -9.09 -6.95 -24.26
C LEU A 63 -10.11 -8.08 -24.53
N GLY A 64 -11.14 -8.23 -23.69
CA GLY A 64 -12.14 -9.29 -23.82
C GLY A 64 -11.70 -10.65 -23.28
N ILE A 65 -10.54 -10.74 -22.61
CA ILE A 65 -10.06 -11.98 -21.98
C ILE A 65 -10.79 -12.15 -20.65
N SER A 66 -11.85 -12.96 -20.64
CA SER A 66 -12.67 -13.28 -19.47
C SER A 66 -12.35 -14.65 -18.86
N TRP A 67 -11.17 -15.21 -19.15
CA TRP A 67 -10.75 -16.52 -18.64
C TRP A 67 -10.56 -16.49 -17.12
N LEU A 68 -11.56 -16.97 -16.38
CA LEU A 68 -11.64 -16.86 -14.92
C LEU A 68 -10.40 -17.38 -14.17
N PRO A 69 -9.80 -18.55 -14.48
CA PRO A 69 -8.60 -19.03 -13.81
C PRO A 69 -7.42 -18.05 -13.87
N LEU A 70 -7.23 -17.35 -15.00
CA LEU A 70 -6.20 -16.33 -15.14
C LEU A 70 -6.47 -15.13 -14.22
N LEU A 71 -7.71 -14.63 -14.20
CA LEU A 71 -8.09 -13.48 -13.39
C LEU A 71 -7.99 -13.77 -11.88
N VAL A 72 -8.34 -15.00 -11.48
CA VAL A 72 -8.15 -15.51 -10.11
C VAL A 72 -6.66 -15.62 -9.77
N ALA A 73 -5.84 -16.18 -10.67
CA ALA A 73 -4.40 -16.30 -10.46
C ALA A 73 -3.73 -14.91 -10.32
N LEU A 74 -4.09 -13.94 -11.15
CA LEU A 74 -3.59 -12.56 -11.04
C LEU A 74 -3.96 -11.92 -9.69
N ASN A 75 -5.20 -12.09 -9.23
CA ASN A 75 -5.63 -11.60 -7.91
C ASN A 75 -4.89 -12.29 -6.76
N ALA A 76 -4.75 -13.61 -6.81
CA ALA A 76 -4.04 -14.39 -5.80
C ALA A 76 -2.56 -13.97 -5.71
N LEU A 77 -1.89 -13.81 -6.86
CA LEU A 77 -0.52 -13.29 -6.93
C LEU A 77 -0.42 -11.85 -6.42
N ALA A 78 -1.41 -10.99 -6.72
CA ALA A 78 -1.44 -9.63 -6.21
C ALA A 78 -1.58 -9.62 -4.67
N ALA A 79 -2.46 -10.44 -4.11
CA ALA A 79 -2.61 -10.61 -2.66
C ALA A 79 -1.31 -11.13 -2.02
N LEU A 80 -0.67 -12.12 -2.65
CA LEU A 80 0.65 -12.63 -2.23
C LEU A 80 1.77 -11.60 -2.33
N ALA A 81 1.69 -10.62 -3.23
CA ALA A 81 2.64 -9.52 -3.29
C ALA A 81 2.40 -8.48 -2.18
N ALA A 82 1.13 -8.24 -1.80
CA ALA A 82 0.78 -7.28 -0.77
C ALA A 82 1.23 -7.70 0.64
N ALA A 83 1.11 -8.99 0.99
CA ALA A 83 1.51 -9.50 2.31
C ALA A 83 3.00 -9.26 2.67
N PRO A 84 4.00 -9.66 1.85
CA PRO A 84 5.40 -9.36 2.11
C PRO A 84 5.70 -7.86 1.98
N ALA A 85 4.94 -7.12 1.17
CA ALA A 85 5.08 -5.67 1.10
C ALA A 85 4.76 -5.03 2.45
N LEU A 86 3.60 -5.37 3.04
CA LEU A 86 3.18 -4.84 4.34
C LEU A 86 4.12 -5.26 5.48
N TRP A 87 4.59 -6.51 5.44
CA TRP A 87 5.65 -6.96 6.34
C TRP A 87 6.91 -6.10 6.22
N GLY A 88 7.36 -5.84 4.98
CA GLY A 88 8.53 -5.03 4.70
C GLY A 88 8.40 -3.60 5.22
N LEU A 89 7.24 -2.98 4.97
CA LEU A 89 6.91 -1.65 5.46
C LEU A 89 6.94 -1.58 6.98
N LEU A 90 6.18 -2.44 7.65
CA LEU A 90 6.04 -2.37 9.10
C LEU A 90 7.29 -2.83 9.84
N SER A 91 8.05 -3.77 9.29
CA SER A 91 9.37 -4.12 9.82
C SER A 91 10.32 -2.93 9.78
N TYR A 92 10.30 -2.17 8.67
CA TYR A 92 11.08 -0.95 8.56
C TYR A 92 10.63 0.13 9.56
N LEU A 93 9.32 0.38 9.68
CA LEU A 93 8.81 1.38 10.63
C LEU A 93 9.10 1.00 12.09
N LEU A 94 8.94 -0.27 12.45
CA LEU A 94 9.29 -0.77 13.78
C LEU A 94 10.79 -0.65 14.05
N TYR A 95 11.62 -0.92 13.05
CA TYR A 95 13.07 -0.74 13.13
C TYR A 95 13.43 0.73 13.42
N ILE A 96 12.88 1.69 12.67
CA ILE A 96 13.14 3.12 12.95
C ILE A 96 12.68 3.52 14.35
N PHE A 97 11.53 2.99 14.79
CA PHE A 97 10.96 3.38 16.08
C PHE A 97 11.69 2.77 17.27
N ARG A 98 12.13 1.51 17.18
CA ARG A 98 12.72 0.75 18.30
C ARG A 98 14.23 0.55 18.21
N GLY A 99 14.83 0.74 17.04
CA GLY A 99 16.23 0.43 16.78
C GLY A 99 16.56 -1.07 16.80
N ASN A 100 15.58 -1.98 16.74
CA ASN A 100 15.83 -3.42 16.74
C ASN A 100 14.85 -4.20 15.84
N HIS A 101 15.26 -5.41 15.43
CA HIS A 101 14.53 -6.27 14.48
C HIS A 101 13.70 -7.38 15.13
N THR A 102 13.70 -7.51 16.46
CA THR A 102 13.09 -8.66 17.14
C THR A 102 11.58 -8.76 16.85
N ALA A 103 10.88 -7.63 16.82
CA ALA A 103 9.46 -7.59 16.49
C ALA A 103 9.15 -7.96 15.02
N SER A 104 10.09 -7.75 14.09
CA SER A 104 9.92 -8.09 12.66
C SER A 104 9.73 -9.59 12.42
N ARG A 105 10.28 -10.45 13.30
CA ARG A 105 10.09 -11.92 13.18
C ARG A 105 8.64 -12.33 13.43
N TRP A 106 8.03 -11.79 14.48
CA TRP A 106 6.62 -12.04 14.80
C TRP A 106 5.70 -11.47 13.74
N LEU A 107 6.02 -10.26 13.27
CA LEU A 107 5.33 -9.62 12.16
C LEU A 107 5.40 -10.43 10.87
N GLY A 108 6.55 -11.05 10.58
CA GLY A 108 6.72 -11.94 9.43
C GLY A 108 5.79 -13.15 9.49
N ARG A 109 5.73 -13.82 10.66
CA ARG A 109 4.78 -14.94 10.87
C ARG A 109 3.34 -14.49 10.68
N PHE A 110 2.98 -13.35 11.26
CA PHE A 110 1.64 -12.77 11.11
C PHE A 110 1.30 -12.53 9.64
N TYR A 111 2.17 -11.90 8.85
CA TYR A 111 1.89 -11.62 7.43
C TYR A 111 1.95 -12.85 6.53
N VAL A 112 2.71 -13.89 6.89
CA VAL A 112 2.62 -15.20 6.22
C VAL A 112 1.24 -15.82 6.45
N LEU A 113 0.78 -15.86 7.70
CA LEU A 113 -0.56 -16.36 8.03
C LEU A 113 -1.66 -15.52 7.37
N PHE A 114 -1.48 -14.20 7.34
CA PHE A 114 -2.41 -13.29 6.66
C PHE A 114 -2.44 -13.53 5.15
N GLY A 115 -1.29 -13.74 4.50
CA GLY A 115 -1.22 -14.10 3.08
C GLY A 115 -1.95 -15.42 2.79
N ILE A 116 -1.74 -16.45 3.63
CA ILE A 116 -2.47 -17.72 3.54
C ILE A 116 -3.97 -17.48 3.72
N PHE A 117 -4.37 -16.68 4.71
CA PHE A 117 -5.76 -16.33 4.96
C PHE A 117 -6.42 -15.64 3.76
N LEU A 118 -5.72 -14.74 3.06
CA LEU A 118 -6.22 -14.11 1.83
C LEU A 118 -6.43 -15.15 0.71
N LEU A 119 -5.48 -16.06 0.51
CA LEU A 119 -5.60 -17.12 -0.49
C LEU A 119 -6.75 -18.09 -0.18
N VAL A 120 -6.83 -18.54 1.07
CA VAL A 120 -7.92 -19.40 1.55
C VAL A 120 -9.26 -18.69 1.40
N SER A 121 -9.32 -17.38 1.67
CA SER A 121 -10.53 -16.59 1.45
C SER A 121 -10.95 -16.59 -0.02
N ILE A 122 -10.02 -16.33 -0.96
CA ILE A 122 -10.33 -16.38 -2.40
C ILE A 122 -10.90 -17.76 -2.78
N TYR A 123 -10.32 -18.84 -2.26
CA TYR A 123 -10.79 -20.20 -2.51
C TYR A 123 -12.19 -20.48 -1.92
N LEU A 124 -12.38 -20.19 -0.62
CA LEU A 124 -13.64 -20.48 0.10
C LEU A 124 -14.82 -19.64 -0.39
N LEU A 125 -14.56 -18.40 -0.82
CA LEU A 125 -15.57 -17.52 -1.40
C LEU A 125 -16.08 -18.03 -2.77
N HIS A 126 -15.34 -18.95 -3.40
CA HIS A 126 -15.68 -19.64 -4.65
C HIS A 126 -15.95 -18.65 -5.80
N PRO A 127 -14.90 -18.20 -6.51
CA PRO A 127 -15.06 -17.25 -7.61
C PRO A 127 -15.83 -17.89 -8.76
N VAL A 128 -16.91 -17.23 -9.19
CA VAL A 128 -17.81 -17.70 -10.25
C VAL A 128 -17.75 -16.84 -11.51
N GLY A 129 -17.14 -15.66 -11.42
CA GLY A 129 -17.03 -14.73 -12.53
C GLY A 129 -16.12 -13.56 -12.21
N ALA A 130 -16.02 -12.64 -13.16
CA ALA A 130 -15.35 -11.37 -12.99
C ALA A 130 -16.14 -10.29 -13.72
N SER A 131 -16.25 -9.12 -13.10
CA SER A 131 -16.86 -7.93 -13.70
C SER A 131 -15.84 -6.81 -13.82
N MET A 132 -15.95 -6.09 -14.92
CA MET A 132 -15.20 -4.85 -15.13
C MET A 132 -16.00 -3.69 -14.52
N GLY A 133 -15.51 -3.14 -13.41
CA GLY A 133 -16.03 -1.89 -12.87
C GLY A 133 -15.51 -0.67 -13.65
N THR A 134 -15.94 0.52 -13.22
CA THR A 134 -15.49 1.80 -13.81
C THR A 134 -14.00 2.04 -13.65
N TRP A 135 -13.32 1.28 -12.80
CA TRP A 135 -11.97 1.62 -12.40
C TRP A 135 -11.11 0.39 -12.08
N GLU A 136 -11.70 -0.75 -11.83
CA GLU A 136 -10.98 -1.97 -11.45
C GLU A 136 -11.75 -3.20 -11.92
N MET A 137 -11.05 -4.33 -11.94
CA MET A 137 -11.68 -5.63 -12.13
C MET A 137 -12.03 -6.18 -10.75
N THR A 138 -13.27 -6.66 -10.59
CA THR A 138 -13.72 -7.32 -9.37
C THR A 138 -14.08 -8.77 -9.67
N LEU A 139 -13.59 -9.68 -8.84
CA LEU A 139 -14.03 -11.06 -8.86
C LEU A 139 -15.43 -11.15 -8.24
N GLN A 140 -16.30 -11.93 -8.88
CA GLN A 140 -17.63 -12.26 -8.38
C GLN A 140 -17.55 -13.62 -7.69
N TYR A 141 -18.10 -13.70 -6.48
CA TYR A 141 -18.00 -14.86 -5.60
C TYR A 141 -19.39 -15.44 -5.36
N ALA A 142 -19.51 -16.78 -5.31
CA ALA A 142 -20.77 -17.43 -4.97
C ALA A 142 -21.13 -17.21 -3.50
N ASN A 143 -20.12 -17.24 -2.62
CA ASN A 143 -20.31 -17.24 -1.17
C ASN A 143 -19.94 -15.89 -0.58
N VAL A 144 -20.66 -14.81 -0.93
CA VAL A 144 -20.39 -13.49 -0.33
C VAL A 144 -20.90 -13.49 1.13
N PRO A 145 -20.03 -13.25 2.13
CA PRO A 145 -20.45 -13.11 3.51
C PRO A 145 -21.50 -12.00 3.65
N SER A 146 -22.67 -12.33 4.22
CA SER A 146 -23.78 -11.38 4.39
C SER A 146 -24.13 -11.19 5.88
N GLY A 147 -24.97 -10.20 6.17
CA GLY A 147 -25.41 -9.88 7.53
C GLY A 147 -24.25 -9.49 8.46
N LEU A 148 -24.39 -9.87 9.73
CA LEU A 148 -23.37 -9.57 10.76
C LEU A 148 -22.02 -10.21 10.45
N PHE A 149 -22.01 -11.44 9.92
CA PHE A 149 -20.77 -12.14 9.60
C PHE A 149 -19.99 -11.42 8.50
N GLY A 150 -20.67 -10.96 7.44
CA GLY A 150 -20.02 -10.16 6.39
C GLY A 150 -19.46 -8.84 6.89
N LEU A 151 -20.18 -8.16 7.78
CA LEU A 151 -19.68 -6.95 8.44
C LEU A 151 -18.42 -7.24 9.27
N LEU A 152 -18.45 -8.26 10.12
CA LEU A 152 -17.30 -8.63 10.95
C LEU A 152 -16.10 -9.04 10.10
N TYR A 153 -16.31 -9.80 9.03
CA TYR A 153 -15.26 -10.19 8.09
C TYR A 153 -14.63 -8.98 7.40
N GLY A 154 -15.45 -8.05 6.89
CA GLY A 154 -14.97 -6.82 6.25
C GLY A 154 -14.22 -5.90 7.22
N VAL A 155 -14.75 -5.70 8.43
CA VAL A 155 -14.09 -4.93 9.50
C VAL A 155 -12.76 -5.58 9.88
N LEU A 156 -12.72 -6.90 10.06
CA LEU A 156 -11.49 -7.63 10.36
C LEU A 156 -10.43 -7.42 9.27
N LEU A 157 -10.81 -7.54 7.99
CA LEU A 157 -9.89 -7.28 6.88
C LEU A 157 -9.33 -5.86 6.90
N ILE A 158 -10.18 -4.85 7.10
CA ILE A 158 -9.75 -3.44 7.19
C ILE A 158 -8.82 -3.24 8.37
N LEU A 159 -9.15 -3.80 9.54
CA LEU A 159 -8.32 -3.69 10.74
C LEU A 159 -6.97 -4.38 10.54
N LEU A 160 -6.92 -5.58 9.98
CA LEU A 160 -5.65 -6.31 9.78
C LEU A 160 -4.77 -5.66 8.71
N LEU A 161 -5.37 -5.09 7.66
CA LEU A 161 -4.65 -4.50 6.53
C LEU A 161 -4.17 -3.07 6.82
N SER A 162 -5.05 -2.23 7.37
CA SER A 162 -4.85 -0.78 7.41
C SER A 162 -4.48 -0.26 8.78
N LEU A 163 -4.97 -0.87 9.87
CA LEU A 163 -4.70 -0.37 11.21
C LEU A 163 -3.20 -0.38 11.55
N PRO A 164 -2.40 -1.44 11.27
CA PRO A 164 -0.99 -1.42 11.65
C PRO A 164 -0.20 -0.32 10.93
N PRO A 165 -0.33 -0.10 9.60
CA PRO A 165 0.31 1.04 8.94
C PRO A 165 -0.16 2.40 9.46
N ILE A 166 -1.46 2.56 9.77
CA ILE A 166 -1.99 3.80 10.37
C ILE A 166 -1.34 4.06 11.73
N LEU A 167 -1.36 3.07 12.64
CA LEU A 167 -0.75 3.22 13.96
C LEU A 167 0.76 3.47 13.88
N ALA A 168 1.45 2.79 12.97
CA ALA A 168 2.86 3.03 12.72
C ALA A 168 3.12 4.45 12.19
N SER A 169 2.27 4.96 11.28
CA SER A 169 2.37 6.33 10.79
C SER A 169 2.16 7.36 11.92
N ILE A 170 1.17 7.15 12.78
CA ILE A 170 0.92 8.03 13.94
C ILE A 170 2.10 7.98 14.92
N GLY A 171 2.60 6.77 15.23
CA GLY A 171 3.76 6.60 16.11
C GLY A 171 5.01 7.26 15.54
N MET A 172 5.26 7.12 14.24
CA MET A 172 6.38 7.76 13.56
C MET A 172 6.27 9.28 13.51
N PHE A 173 5.06 9.83 13.44
CA PHE A 173 4.85 11.27 13.51
C PHE A 173 5.37 11.86 14.83
N THR A 174 5.37 11.09 15.93
CA THR A 174 5.96 11.55 17.20
C THR A 174 7.47 11.83 17.10
N LEU A 175 8.19 11.20 16.16
CA LEU A 175 9.61 11.46 15.93
C LEU A 175 9.88 12.87 15.40
N PHE A 176 8.90 13.50 14.73
CA PHE A 176 9.00 14.89 14.29
C PHE A 176 9.31 15.85 15.45
N PHE A 177 8.80 15.56 16.64
CA PHE A 177 9.02 16.37 17.84
C PHE A 177 10.31 16.00 18.59
N ARG A 178 10.89 14.82 18.32
CA ARG A 178 12.09 14.32 19.00
C ARG A 178 13.39 14.64 18.24
N VAL A 179 13.33 14.65 16.91
CA VAL A 179 14.52 14.80 16.06
C VAL A 179 14.89 16.27 15.87
N ARG A 180 16.15 16.62 16.18
CA ARG A 180 16.68 17.99 16.03
C ARG A 180 17.20 18.30 14.62
N GLU A 181 17.76 17.31 13.94
CA GLU A 181 18.32 17.49 12.60
C GLU A 181 17.21 17.81 11.57
N ARG A 182 17.36 18.90 10.81
CA ARG A 182 16.32 19.40 9.89
C ARG A 182 15.93 18.39 8.83
N SER A 183 16.89 17.71 8.19
CA SER A 183 16.61 16.73 7.13
C SER A 183 15.89 15.50 7.67
N ALA A 184 16.25 15.05 8.87
CA ALA A 184 15.58 13.93 9.52
C ALA A 184 14.17 14.32 10.03
N ARG A 185 14.01 15.55 10.54
CA ARG A 185 12.70 16.10 10.93
C ARG A 185 11.75 16.25 9.74
N PHE A 186 12.25 16.72 8.59
CA PHE A 186 11.50 16.79 7.34
C PHE A 186 10.99 15.42 6.89
N ARG A 187 11.86 14.38 6.95
CA ARG A 187 11.49 12.99 6.67
C ARG A 187 10.46 12.44 7.66
N ALA A 188 10.64 12.71 8.94
CA ALA A 188 9.73 12.31 10.00
C ALA A 188 8.33 12.96 9.90
N LEU A 189 8.19 14.05 9.16
CA LEU A 189 6.90 14.66 8.84
C LEU A 189 6.27 14.04 7.58
N LEU A 190 7.01 14.03 6.47
CA LEU A 190 6.45 13.68 5.17
C LEU A 190 6.20 12.18 4.99
N VAL A 191 7.09 11.32 5.50
CA VAL A 191 6.93 9.87 5.33
C VAL A 191 5.68 9.37 6.06
N PRO A 192 5.44 9.72 7.34
CA PRO A 192 4.24 9.28 8.02
C PRO A 192 2.97 9.92 7.47
N LEU A 193 3.02 11.20 7.05
CA LEU A 193 1.90 11.84 6.38
C LEU A 193 1.54 11.11 5.08
N GLY A 194 2.53 10.75 4.26
CA GLY A 194 2.31 9.95 3.05
C GLY A 194 1.67 8.60 3.35
N PHE A 195 2.17 7.86 4.34
CA PHE A 195 1.54 6.60 4.74
C PHE A 195 0.14 6.78 5.30
N PHE A 196 -0.11 7.85 6.05
CA PHE A 196 -1.45 8.16 6.55
C PHE A 196 -2.42 8.52 5.42
N LEU A 197 -1.98 9.22 4.38
CA LEU A 197 -2.80 9.45 3.19
C LEU A 197 -3.10 8.14 2.46
N LEU A 198 -2.11 7.25 2.34
CA LEU A 198 -2.22 6.00 1.60
C LEU A 198 -3.08 4.94 2.31
N PHE A 199 -2.95 4.80 3.64
CA PHE A 199 -3.64 3.79 4.44
C PHE A 199 -4.74 4.37 5.33
N GLY A 200 -4.66 5.63 5.72
CA GLY A 200 -5.68 6.29 6.52
C GLY A 200 -6.86 6.68 5.64
N LEU A 201 -6.69 7.68 4.77
CA LEU A 201 -7.81 8.23 3.99
C LEU A 201 -8.50 7.19 3.10
N ALA A 202 -7.74 6.23 2.57
CA ALA A 202 -8.26 5.14 1.74
C ALA A 202 -9.34 4.29 2.42
N TYR A 203 -9.29 4.16 3.75
CA TYR A 203 -10.17 3.27 4.51
C TYR A 203 -11.07 4.03 5.49
N PHE A 204 -10.61 5.17 6.03
CA PHE A 204 -11.43 6.02 6.91
C PHE A 204 -12.64 6.61 6.17
N ILE A 205 -12.47 7.09 4.93
CA ILE A 205 -13.58 7.69 4.20
C ILE A 205 -14.67 6.65 3.85
N PRO A 206 -14.33 5.47 3.32
CA PRO A 206 -15.30 4.37 3.17
C PRO A 206 -16.02 4.01 4.46
N LEU A 207 -15.31 3.95 5.59
CA LEU A 207 -15.90 3.65 6.89
C LEU A 207 -16.88 4.75 7.34
N ILE A 208 -16.51 6.03 7.18
CA ILE A 208 -17.38 7.16 7.51
C ILE A 208 -18.64 7.14 6.63
N LEU A 209 -18.49 6.93 5.32
CA LEU A 209 -19.62 6.87 4.39
C LEU A 209 -20.55 5.68 4.71
N LEU A 210 -19.98 4.53 5.10
CA LEU A 210 -20.75 3.39 5.58
C LEU A 210 -21.54 3.73 6.86
N LEU A 211 -20.91 4.41 7.83
CA LEU A 211 -21.58 4.85 9.08
C LEU A 211 -22.68 5.88 8.83
N LEU A 212 -22.55 6.69 7.78
CA LEU A 212 -23.57 7.65 7.33
C LEU A 212 -24.65 7.00 6.44
N GLY A 213 -24.65 5.68 6.27
CA GLY A 213 -25.61 4.96 5.43
C GLY A 213 -25.49 5.26 3.94
N THR A 214 -24.35 5.81 3.49
CA THR A 214 -24.10 6.14 2.09
C THR A 214 -23.44 4.97 1.38
N ASN A 215 -24.02 4.52 0.28
CA ASN A 215 -23.43 3.48 -0.55
C ASN A 215 -22.28 4.05 -1.38
N LEU A 216 -21.05 3.57 -1.17
CA LEU A 216 -19.87 4.02 -1.93
C LEU A 216 -20.01 3.88 -3.45
N ASN A 217 -20.84 2.94 -3.90
CA ASN A 217 -21.09 2.73 -5.33
C ASN A 217 -21.82 3.91 -5.98
N THR A 218 -22.49 4.78 -5.20
CA THR A 218 -23.12 6.00 -5.74
C THR A 218 -22.13 7.15 -5.87
N VAL A 219 -20.97 7.07 -5.22
CA VAL A 219 -19.94 8.12 -5.22
C VAL A 219 -18.95 7.89 -6.35
N THR A 220 -19.37 8.20 -7.58
CA THR A 220 -18.61 7.91 -8.82
C THR A 220 -17.21 8.55 -8.89
N TRP A 221 -16.99 9.67 -8.19
CA TRP A 221 -15.70 10.38 -8.14
C TRP A 221 -14.71 9.79 -7.12
N TRP A 222 -15.18 9.01 -6.14
CA TRP A 222 -14.36 8.51 -5.03
C TRP A 222 -13.17 7.65 -5.50
N PRO A 223 -13.33 6.71 -6.45
CA PRO A 223 -12.21 5.92 -6.96
C PRO A 223 -11.12 6.75 -7.67
N LEU A 224 -11.49 7.90 -8.26
CA LEU A 224 -10.51 8.82 -8.84
C LEU A 224 -9.78 9.59 -7.73
N ALA A 225 -10.52 10.13 -6.77
CA ALA A 225 -9.94 10.85 -5.64
C ALA A 225 -8.94 9.99 -4.87
N ILE A 226 -9.26 8.72 -4.59
CA ILE A 226 -8.35 7.88 -3.82
C ILE A 226 -7.03 7.59 -4.55
N ARG A 227 -7.05 7.54 -5.88
CA ARG A 227 -5.83 7.39 -6.69
C ARG A 227 -4.99 8.65 -6.71
N LEU A 228 -5.63 9.81 -6.79
CA LEU A 228 -4.93 11.09 -6.70
C LEU A 228 -4.30 11.27 -5.32
N ILE A 229 -5.00 10.88 -4.26
CA ILE A 229 -4.46 10.83 -2.88
C ILE A 229 -3.27 9.86 -2.82
N GLY A 230 -3.39 8.68 -3.42
CA GLY A 230 -2.30 7.71 -3.52
C GLY A 230 -1.07 8.29 -4.23
N LEU A 231 -1.25 8.92 -5.39
CA LEU A 231 -0.18 9.60 -6.12
C LEU A 231 0.48 10.71 -5.28
N ALA A 232 -0.32 11.57 -4.64
CA ALA A 232 0.18 12.62 -3.76
C ALA A 232 0.99 12.03 -2.59
N ALA A 233 0.51 10.93 -1.99
CA ALA A 233 1.22 10.21 -0.93
C ALA A 233 2.59 9.70 -1.41
N LEU A 234 2.67 9.09 -2.60
CA LEU A 234 3.91 8.59 -3.17
C LEU A 234 4.90 9.72 -3.47
N VAL A 235 4.40 10.84 -4.00
CA VAL A 235 5.21 12.04 -4.26
C VAL A 235 5.76 12.62 -2.95
N LEU A 236 4.94 12.70 -1.88
CA LEU A 236 5.39 13.18 -0.57
C LEU A 236 6.49 12.29 0.00
N ILE A 237 6.33 10.97 -0.07
CA ILE A 237 7.35 10.03 0.41
C ILE A 237 8.62 10.15 -0.44
N TYR A 238 8.51 10.29 -1.76
CA TYR A 238 9.66 10.49 -2.63
C TYR A 238 10.40 11.80 -2.30
N ILE A 239 9.69 12.92 -2.19
CA ILE A 239 10.24 14.24 -1.81
C ILE A 239 10.93 14.18 -0.45
N ALA A 240 10.45 13.35 0.48
CA ALA A 240 11.09 13.18 1.77
C ALA A 240 12.54 12.68 1.66
N TYR A 241 12.83 11.80 0.68
CA TYR A 241 14.16 11.26 0.44
C TYR A 241 14.96 12.06 -0.60
N PHE A 242 14.26 12.59 -1.60
CA PHE A 242 14.80 13.32 -2.74
C PHE A 242 14.15 14.70 -2.88
N PRO A 243 14.38 15.60 -1.91
CA PRO A 243 13.76 16.92 -1.96
C PRO A 243 14.23 17.69 -3.19
N PRO A 244 13.34 18.38 -3.93
CA PRO A 244 13.76 19.19 -5.07
C PRO A 244 14.63 20.37 -4.61
N ARG A 245 15.49 20.91 -5.50
CA ARG A 245 16.45 21.98 -5.17
C ARG A 245 15.80 23.20 -4.50
N ALA A 246 14.59 23.56 -4.90
CA ALA A 246 13.83 24.64 -4.27
C ALA A 246 13.55 24.37 -2.78
N VAL A 247 13.11 23.14 -2.46
CA VAL A 247 12.84 22.70 -1.07
C VAL A 247 14.14 22.58 -0.27
N GLN A 248 15.22 22.07 -0.89
CA GLN A 248 16.54 21.99 -0.25
C GLN A 248 17.03 23.38 0.19
N ARG A 249 16.93 24.38 -0.71
CA ARG A 249 17.34 25.76 -0.42
C ARG A 249 16.45 26.42 0.63
N LEU A 250 15.13 26.26 0.51
CA LEU A 250 14.16 26.90 1.40
C LEU A 250 14.24 26.34 2.82
N LEU A 251 14.31 25.01 2.97
CA LEU A 251 14.24 24.34 4.27
C LEU A 251 15.61 23.94 4.85
N ARG A 252 16.69 24.11 4.07
CA ARG A 252 18.06 23.65 4.40
C ARG A 252 18.11 22.16 4.72
N VAL A 253 17.52 21.36 3.83
CA VAL A 253 17.46 19.88 3.93
C VAL A 253 18.30 19.25 2.82
N HIS A 254 18.87 18.07 3.08
CA HIS A 254 19.77 17.37 2.16
C HIS A 254 19.13 16.05 1.66
N SER A 255 19.51 15.64 0.44
CA SER A 255 19.14 14.33 -0.10
C SER A 255 19.89 13.19 0.60
N ILE A 256 19.32 11.98 0.55
CA ILE A 256 19.97 10.79 1.12
C ILE A 256 21.09 10.19 0.26
N LEU A 257 21.20 10.58 -1.01
CA LEU A 257 22.32 10.22 -1.88
C LEU A 257 23.37 11.33 -1.76
N VAL A 258 24.28 11.18 -0.80
CA VAL A 258 25.56 11.91 -0.70
C VAL A 258 26.62 10.88 -0.39
#